data_AF-A0A2E5HXD9-F1
#
_entry.id   AF-A0A2E5HXD9-F1
#
_cell.length_a   1.000
_cell.length_b   1.000
_cell.length_c   1.000
_cell.angle_alpha   90.00
_cell.angle_beta   90.00
_cell.angle_gamma   90.00
#
_symmetry.space_group_name_H-M   'P 1'
#
loop_
_entity.id
_entity.type
_entity.pdbx_description
1 polymer ?
#
loop_
_entity_poly.entity_id
_entity_poly.type
_entity_poly.pdbx_seq_one_letter_code
_entity_poly.pdbx_strand_id
1 'polypeptide(L)'
;IWKGDVDGLFIRQRRFGDEMKEGDVYASLVDAYTGETIDTMVAPEDGIVIPSGKEWPTIGATSVGILGNIDRVEDRRTTDVYVDFD
;
A
#
# COMPACT_ATOMS: atom_id res chain seq x y z
N ILE A 1 -0.48 3.53 6.02
CA ILE A 1 -1.42 4.54 5.48
C ILE A 1 -2.82 4.15 5.90
N TRP A 2 -3.58 5.08 6.47
CA TRP A 2 -4.91 4.80 7.04
C TRP A 2 -6.02 5.45 6.22
N LYS A 3 -7.15 4.75 6.05
CA LYS A 3 -8.39 5.29 5.51
C LYS A 3 -9.09 6.15 6.59
N GLY A 4 -9.71 7.27 6.21
CA GLY A 4 -10.62 8.01 7.08
C GLY A 4 -11.86 7.20 7.51
N ASP A 5 -12.60 7.69 8.51
CA ASP A 5 -13.77 7.02 9.12
C ASP A 5 -15.06 7.14 8.28
N VAL A 6 -14.92 7.13 6.96
CA VAL A 6 -15.99 7.31 5.97
C VAL A 6 -15.98 6.16 4.96
N ASP A 7 -17.15 5.68 4.58
CA ASP A 7 -17.28 4.58 3.61
C ASP A 7 -17.26 5.11 2.17
N GLY A 8 -16.65 4.34 1.27
CA GLY A 8 -16.54 4.70 -0.14
C GLY A 8 -15.71 3.71 -0.93
N LEU A 9 -15.62 3.94 -2.24
CA LEU A 9 -14.81 3.15 -3.14
C LEU A 9 -13.34 3.53 -2.98
N PHE A 10 -12.53 2.61 -2.47
CA PHE A 10 -11.09 2.80 -2.38
C PHE A 10 -10.44 2.66 -3.76
N ILE A 11 -9.81 3.72 -4.25
CA ILE A 11 -9.06 3.74 -5.51
C ILE A 11 -7.59 4.00 -5.21
N ARG A 12 -6.77 2.95 -5.34
CA ARG A 12 -5.32 3.02 -5.20
C ARG A 12 -4.70 3.67 -6.45
N GLN A 13 -3.86 4.69 -6.25
CA GLN A 13 -3.18 5.40 -7.34
C GLN A 13 -1.71 4.96 -7.51
N ARG A 14 -1.11 4.41 -6.44
CA ARG A 14 0.28 3.93 -6.42
C ARG A 14 0.38 2.42 -6.50
N ARG A 15 1.41 1.91 -7.14
CA ARG A 15 1.71 0.47 -7.26
C ARG A 15 2.74 0.04 -6.23
N PHE A 16 2.82 -1.27 -6.00
CA PHE A 16 3.90 -1.82 -5.19
C PHE A 16 5.25 -1.54 -5.85
N GLY A 17 6.23 -1.11 -5.06
CA GLY A 17 7.54 -0.69 -5.53
C GLY A 17 7.64 0.78 -5.95
N ASP A 18 6.53 1.52 -6.00
CA ASP A 18 6.59 2.97 -6.26
C ASP A 18 7.23 3.68 -5.06
N GLU A 19 8.13 4.62 -5.35
CA GLU A 19 8.61 5.59 -4.36
C GLU A 19 7.55 6.66 -4.11
N MET A 20 7.46 7.09 -2.85
CA MET A 20 6.58 8.17 -2.40
C MET A 20 7.35 9.15 -1.53
N LYS A 21 7.01 10.43 -1.66
CA LYS A 21 7.44 11.51 -0.78
C LYS A 21 6.36 11.85 0.23
N GLU A 22 6.74 12.44 1.36
CA GLU A 22 5.78 13.01 2.31
C GLU A 22 4.77 13.92 1.57
N GLY A 23 3.48 13.67 1.80
CA GLY A 23 2.38 14.40 1.14
C GLY A 23 1.94 13.84 -0.22
N ASP A 24 2.68 12.90 -0.82
CA ASP A 24 2.24 12.26 -2.06
C ASP A 24 0.95 11.49 -1.84
N VAL A 25 0.05 11.55 -2.82
CA VAL A 25 -1.20 10.80 -2.78
C VAL A 25 -0.95 9.32 -3.05
N TYR A 26 -1.37 8.48 -2.11
CA TYR A 26 -1.36 7.03 -2.23
C TYR A 26 -2.63 6.50 -2.90
N ALA A 27 -3.76 6.99 -2.42
CA ALA A 27 -5.09 6.55 -2.81
C ALA A 27 -6.14 7.62 -2.51
N SER A 28 -7.30 7.45 -3.11
CA SER A 28 -8.48 8.26 -2.81
C SER A 28 -9.64 7.36 -2.41
N LEU A 29 -10.53 7.90 -1.60
CA LEU A 29 -11.85 7.36 -1.35
C LEU A 29 -12.85 8.14 -2.19
N VAL A 30 -13.67 7.44 -2.98
CA VAL A 30 -14.59 8.05 -3.95
C VAL A 30 -16.01 7.58 -3.66
N ASP A 31 -16.98 8.48 -3.79
CA ASP A 31 -18.40 8.12 -3.76
C ASP A 31 -18.73 7.28 -5.00
N ALA A 32 -19.24 6.07 -4.79
CA ALA A 32 -19.50 5.15 -5.90
C ALA A 32 -20.69 5.57 -6.80
N TYR A 33 -21.55 6.45 -6.32
CA TYR A 33 -22.73 6.94 -7.02
C TYR A 33 -22.48 8.26 -7.75
N THR A 34 -21.69 9.17 -7.17
CA THR A 34 -21.42 10.49 -7.76
C THR A 34 -20.05 10.58 -8.44
N GLY A 35 -19.10 9.74 -8.07
CA GLY A 35 -17.71 9.83 -8.52
C GLY A 35 -16.91 10.93 -7.84
N GLU A 36 -17.47 11.62 -6.84
CA GLU A 36 -16.77 12.67 -6.11
C GLU A 36 -15.75 12.09 -5.13
N THR A 37 -14.59 12.74 -5.02
CA THR A 37 -13.57 12.38 -4.03
C THR A 37 -14.05 12.77 -2.64
N ILE A 38 -14.22 11.77 -1.77
CA ILE A 38 -14.60 11.93 -0.37
C ILE A 38 -13.36 12.24 0.48
N ASP A 39 -12.26 11.51 0.24
CA ASP A 39 -11.05 11.62 1.05
C ASP A 39 -9.80 11.27 0.23
N THR A 40 -8.64 11.74 0.69
CA THR A 40 -7.33 11.46 0.10
C THR A 40 -6.37 10.96 1.15
N MET A 41 -5.72 9.84 0.86
CA MET A 41 -4.73 9.23 1.73
C MET A 41 -3.35 9.60 1.22
N VAL A 42 -2.62 10.35 2.01
CA VAL A 42 -1.27 10.81 1.68
C VAL A 42 -0.21 9.99 2.42
N ALA A 43 0.97 9.92 1.83
CA ALA A 43 2.14 9.36 2.50
C ALA A 43 2.54 10.28 3.68
N PRO A 44 2.58 9.76 4.93
CA PRO A 44 3.00 10.54 6.08
C PRO A 44 4.51 10.80 6.13
N GLU A 45 5.29 10.09 5.33
CA GLU A 45 6.74 10.20 5.24
C GLU A 45 7.23 9.62 3.90
N ASP A 46 8.51 9.86 3.59
CA ASP A 46 9.19 9.27 2.45
C ASP A 46 9.31 7.74 2.59
N GLY A 47 9.08 7.01 1.50
CA GLY A 47 9.26 5.56 1.51
C GLY A 47 8.87 4.86 0.21
N ILE A 48 8.88 3.53 0.24
CA ILE A 48 8.46 2.68 -0.87
C ILE A 48 7.14 2.01 -0.51
N VAL A 49 6.23 1.89 -1.48
CA VAL A 49 4.99 1.15 -1.30
C VAL A 49 5.29 -0.36 -1.25
N ILE A 50 5.07 -0.98 -0.09
CA ILE A 50 5.32 -2.41 0.13
C ILE A 50 4.01 -3.20 -0.11
N PRO A 51 4.07 -4.45 -0.61
CA PRO A 51 2.90 -5.32 -0.75
C PRO A 51 2.11 -5.47 0.55
N SER A 52 0.93 -4.85 0.60
CA SER A 52 -0.01 -4.99 1.72
C SER A 52 -1.38 -5.41 1.18
N GLY A 53 -1.57 -6.71 0.97
CA GLY A 53 -2.84 -7.28 0.53
C GLY A 53 -3.11 -7.20 -0.98
N LYS A 54 -4.36 -7.49 -1.38
CA LYS A 54 -4.81 -7.58 -2.78
C LYS A 54 -5.04 -6.19 -3.38
N GLU A 55 -4.61 -5.96 -4.62
CA GLU A 55 -4.79 -4.70 -5.40
C GLU A 55 -6.23 -4.45 -5.90
N TRP A 56 -7.25 -4.88 -5.17
CA TRP A 56 -8.65 -4.72 -5.58
C TRP A 56 -9.27 -3.49 -4.91
N PRO A 57 -10.15 -2.74 -5.61
CA PRO A 57 -10.97 -1.73 -4.94
C PRO A 57 -11.80 -2.41 -3.84
N THR A 58 -11.72 -1.88 -2.63
CA THR A 58 -12.44 -2.41 -1.45
C THR A 58 -13.36 -1.35 -0.87
N ILE A 59 -14.50 -1.78 -0.31
CA ILE A 59 -15.54 -0.91 0.27
C ILE A 59 -15.61 -1.15 1.79
N GLY A 60 -14.47 -1.13 2.49
CA GLY A 60 -14.44 -1.44 3.92
C GLY A 60 -13.30 -0.77 4.68
N ALA A 61 -13.48 -0.57 5.98
CA ALA A 61 -12.47 -0.04 6.89
C ALA A 61 -11.40 -1.11 7.20
N THR A 62 -10.36 -1.15 6.38
CA THR A 62 -9.18 -2.02 6.56
C THR A 62 -7.90 -1.21 6.38
N SER A 63 -6.76 -1.74 6.86
CA SER A 63 -5.45 -1.25 6.43
C SER A 63 -5.31 -1.42 4.92
N VAL A 64 -4.88 -0.36 4.23
CA VAL A 64 -4.87 -0.27 2.75
C VAL A 64 -3.47 -0.16 2.15
N GLY A 65 -2.44 0.07 2.96
CA GLY A 65 -1.09 0.39 2.51
C GLY A 65 -0.07 0.35 3.64
N ILE A 66 1.05 -0.36 3.46
CA ILE A 66 2.22 -0.30 4.33
C ILE A 66 3.34 0.44 3.59
N LEU A 67 3.85 1.51 4.21
CA LEU A 67 5.09 2.15 3.80
C LEU A 67 6.21 1.61 4.66
N GLY A 68 7.38 1.43 4.05
CA GLY A 68 8.58 1.06 4.78
C GLY A 68 9.81 1.20 3.91
N ASN A 69 10.96 0.98 4.54
CA ASN A 69 12.25 0.92 3.88
C ASN A 69 12.59 -0.54 3.58
N ILE A 70 12.93 -0.83 2.33
CA ILE A 70 13.36 -2.19 1.94
C ILE A 70 14.84 -2.33 2.30
N ASP A 71 15.13 -3.06 3.37
CA ASP A 71 16.50 -3.37 3.79
C ASP A 71 17.12 -4.50 2.94
N ARG A 72 16.34 -5.55 2.64
CA ARG A 72 16.78 -6.71 1.87
C ARG A 72 15.61 -7.40 1.16
N VAL A 73 15.81 -7.77 -0.11
CA VAL A 73 14.85 -8.58 -0.89
C VAL A 73 15.45 -9.97 -1.07
N GLU A 74 14.80 -10.99 -0.51
CA GLU A 74 15.19 -12.40 -0.69
C GLU A 74 14.11 -13.17 -1.44
N ASP A 75 14.51 -13.85 -2.51
CA ASP A 75 13.68 -14.83 -3.19
C ASP A 75 14.00 -16.24 -2.68
N ARG A 76 13.13 -16.77 -1.81
CA ARG A 76 13.29 -18.12 -1.23
C ARG A 76 13.26 -19.26 -2.26
N ARG A 77 12.86 -19.02 -3.52
CA ARG A 77 12.87 -20.04 -4.59
C ARG A 77 14.23 -20.19 -5.25
N THR A 78 15.07 -19.15 -5.19
CA THR A 78 16.40 -19.11 -5.81
C THR A 78 17.51 -18.93 -4.76
N THR A 79 17.13 -18.82 -3.49
CA THR A 79 18.07 -18.75 -2.37
C THR A 79 18.75 -20.10 -2.19
N ASP A 80 20.07 -20.12 -2.38
CA ASP A 80 20.91 -21.28 -2.08
C ASP A 80 20.86 -21.59 -0.58
N VAL A 81 20.37 -22.78 -0.23
CA VAL A 81 20.33 -23.27 1.15
C VAL A 81 21.58 -24.10 1.41
N TYR A 82 22.44 -23.62 2.30
CA TYR A 82 23.57 -24.38 2.83
C TYR A 82 23.20 -24.87 4.23
N VAL A 83 23.22 -26.19 4.43
CA VAL A 83 22.98 -26.82 5.73
C VAL A 83 24.28 -27.47 6.20
N ASP A 84 24.72 -27.09 7.39
CA ASP A 84 25.85 -27.69 8.09
C ASP A 84 25.32 -28.57 9.23
N PHE A 85 25.95 -29.72 9.45
CA PHE A 85 25.61 -30.67 10.49
C PHE A 85 26.88 -31.03 11.25
N ASP A 86 27.25 -30.18 12.21
CA ASP A 86 28.15 -30.55 13.31
C ASP A 86 27.49 -31.57 14.25
#